data_AF-A0A3B8VQH9-F1
#
_entry.id   AF-A0A3B8VQH9-F1
#
_cell.length_a   1.000
_cell.length_b   1.000
_cell.length_c   1.000
_cell.angle_alpha   90.00
_cell.angle_beta   90.00
_cell.angle_gamma   90.00
#
_symmetry.space_group_name_H-M   'P 1'
#
loop_
_entity.id
_entity.type
_entity.pdbx_description
1 polymer ?
#
loop_
_entity_poly.entity_id
_entity_poly.type
_entity_poly.pdbx_seq_one_letter_code
_entity_poly.pdbx_strand_id
1 'polypeptide(L)'
;MIRSKNKVKSNLNMEQTFLDPGFISPASWQELGNLQRSLGLAVLFIVLFASNMLIGHNMIPSFIESRHIAASWGRIRPVLYGFAIIFFALAVFFVQRATVYAGVLRDFWPDYWI
;
A
#
# COMPACT_ATOMS: atom_id res chain seq x y z
N MET A 1 -41.43 31.18 30.60
CA MET A 1 -40.79 29.84 30.72
C MET A 1 -40.37 29.19 29.39
N ILE A 2 -40.83 29.69 28.23
CA ILE A 2 -40.60 29.07 26.90
C ILE A 2 -39.19 29.38 26.33
N ARG A 3 -38.63 30.57 26.62
CA ARG A 3 -37.32 31.03 26.12
C ARG A 3 -36.13 30.17 26.57
N SER A 4 -36.20 29.60 27.78
CA SER A 4 -35.14 28.74 28.33
C SER A 4 -35.07 27.38 27.60
N LYS A 5 -36.22 26.77 27.32
CA LYS A 5 -36.28 25.47 26.62
C LYS A 5 -35.71 25.54 25.20
N ASN A 6 -35.92 26.66 24.51
CA ASN A 6 -35.37 26.86 23.17
C ASN A 6 -33.84 27.05 23.18
N LYS A 7 -33.31 27.73 24.21
CA LYS A 7 -31.86 27.92 24.39
C LYS A 7 -31.16 26.61 24.75
N VAL A 8 -31.80 25.77 25.59
CA VAL A 8 -31.29 24.43 25.92
C VAL A 8 -31.33 23.51 24.70
N LYS A 9 -32.43 23.51 23.93
CA LYS A 9 -32.51 22.74 22.68
C LYS A 9 -31.49 23.21 21.63
N SER A 10 -31.25 24.51 21.48
CA SER A 10 -30.21 25.00 20.57
C SER A 10 -28.81 24.60 21.04
N ASN A 11 -28.55 24.59 22.34
CA ASN A 11 -27.27 24.14 22.90
C ASN A 11 -27.07 22.63 22.73
N LEU A 12 -28.12 21.82 22.90
CA LEU A 12 -28.06 20.36 22.64
C LEU A 12 -27.85 20.06 21.16
N ASN A 13 -28.48 20.83 20.26
CA ASN A 13 -28.26 20.70 18.83
C ASN A 13 -26.84 21.13 18.43
N MET A 14 -26.28 22.17 19.08
CA MET A 14 -24.86 22.56 18.92
C MET A 14 -23.89 21.53 19.52
N GLU A 15 -24.25 20.87 20.62
CA GLU A 15 -23.45 19.81 21.23
C GLU A 15 -23.50 18.52 20.39
N GLN A 16 -24.62 18.22 19.74
CA GLN A 16 -24.71 17.13 18.77
C GLN A 16 -23.95 17.40 17.47
N THR A 17 -23.79 18.67 17.06
CA THR A 17 -22.85 19.02 15.98
C THR A 17 -21.38 18.84 16.34
N PHE A 18 -21.06 18.60 17.62
CA PHE A 18 -19.71 18.22 18.10
C PHE A 18 -19.47 16.70 18.13
N LEU A 19 -20.41 15.88 17.65
CA LEU A 19 -20.02 14.63 16.98
C LEU A 19 -19.35 15.05 15.68
N ASP A 20 -18.08 15.41 15.80
CA ASP A 20 -17.25 16.02 14.77
C ASP A 20 -17.36 15.20 13.47
N PRO A 21 -17.88 15.75 12.36
CA PRO A 21 -17.88 15.07 11.07
C PRO A 21 -16.47 14.78 10.54
N GLY A 22 -15.42 15.26 11.21
CA GLY A 22 -14.02 14.87 11.05
C GLY A 22 -13.51 13.82 12.03
N PHE A 23 -14.35 13.20 12.88
CA PHE A 23 -13.90 12.19 13.84
C PHE A 23 -13.47 10.90 13.14
N ILE A 24 -12.18 10.83 12.85
CA ILE A 24 -11.53 9.62 12.34
C ILE A 24 -11.43 8.63 13.49
N SER A 25 -12.24 7.57 13.42
CA SER A 25 -12.20 6.51 14.43
C SER A 25 -10.81 5.83 14.46
N PRO A 26 -10.38 5.27 15.60
CA PRO A 26 -9.15 4.48 15.66
C PRO A 26 -9.11 3.33 14.64
N ALA A 27 -10.27 2.75 14.31
CA ALA A 27 -10.38 1.71 13.28
C ALA A 27 -10.07 2.27 11.88
N SER A 28 -10.62 3.43 11.53
CA SER A 28 -10.37 4.10 10.26
C SER A 28 -8.88 4.48 10.11
N TRP A 29 -8.23 4.94 11.19
CA TRP A 29 -6.78 5.18 11.21
C TRP A 29 -5.97 3.91 10.97
N GLN A 30 -6.40 2.78 11.54
CA GLN A 30 -5.74 1.50 11.34
C GLN A 30 -5.86 1.03 9.88
N GLU A 31 -7.04 1.18 9.28
CA GLU A 31 -7.28 0.84 7.87
C GLU A 31 -6.47 1.72 6.92
N LEU A 32 -6.41 3.04 7.15
CA LEU A 32 -5.52 3.95 6.42
C LEU A 32 -4.05 3.56 6.55
N GLY A 33 -3.61 3.19 7.76
CA GLY A 33 -2.26 2.69 7.98
C GLY A 33 -1.98 1.39 7.22
N ASN A 34 -2.96 0.50 7.12
CA ASN A 34 -2.85 -0.75 6.37
C ASN A 34 -2.84 -0.53 4.86
N LEU A 35 -3.64 0.42 4.37
CA LEU A 35 -3.61 0.86 2.97
C LEU A 35 -2.21 1.37 2.61
N GLN A 36 -1.69 2.33 3.37
CA GLN A 36 -0.37 2.92 3.14
C GLN A 36 0.75 1.87 3.18
N ARG A 37 0.74 0.98 4.18
CA ARG A 37 1.73 -0.12 4.26
C ARG A 37 1.62 -1.08 3.08
N SER A 38 0.40 -1.41 2.65
CA SER A 38 0.20 -2.31 1.51
C SER A 38 0.76 -1.69 0.23
N LEU A 39 0.51 -0.40 -0.02
CA LEU A 39 1.12 0.32 -1.15
C LEU A 39 2.65 0.36 -1.06
N GLY A 40 3.20 0.68 0.12
CA GLY A 40 4.65 0.69 0.33
C GLY A 40 5.30 -0.67 0.10
N LEU A 41 4.68 -1.75 0.58
CA LEU A 41 5.16 -3.12 0.37
C LEU A 41 5.05 -3.56 -1.09
N ALA A 42 3.97 -3.19 -1.80
CA ALA A 42 3.86 -3.45 -3.23
C ALA A 42 5.01 -2.81 -4.01
N VAL A 43 5.36 -1.55 -3.70
CA VAL A 43 6.50 -0.85 -4.31
C VAL A 43 7.83 -1.53 -3.97
N LEU A 44 8.04 -1.92 -2.70
CA LEU A 44 9.24 -2.64 -2.30
C LEU A 44 9.41 -3.93 -3.11
N PHE A 45 8.37 -4.74 -3.20
CA PHE A 45 8.45 -6.03 -3.88
C PHE A 45 8.60 -5.91 -5.39
N ILE A 46 7.98 -4.90 -6.04
CA ILE A 46 8.18 -4.70 -7.48
C ILE A 46 9.61 -4.25 -7.80
N VAL A 47 10.23 -3.45 -6.93
CA VAL A 47 11.66 -3.06 -7.07
C VAL A 47 12.57 -4.27 -6.89
N LEU A 48 12.30 -5.13 -5.90
CA LEU A 48 13.06 -6.37 -5.70
C LEU A 48 12.91 -7.34 -6.88
N PHE A 49 11.70 -7.48 -7.42
CA PHE A 49 11.45 -8.23 -8.66
C PHE A 49 12.29 -7.69 -9.82
N ALA A 50 12.19 -6.39 -10.11
CA ALA A 50 12.91 -5.75 -11.20
C ALA A 50 14.43 -5.89 -11.03
N SER A 51 14.94 -5.76 -9.81
CA SER A 51 16.37 -5.93 -9.49
C SER A 51 16.84 -7.35 -9.78
N ASN A 52 16.08 -8.38 -9.38
CA ASN A 52 16.43 -9.77 -9.65
C ASN A 52 16.41 -10.08 -11.15
N MET A 53 15.44 -9.52 -11.89
CA MET A 53 15.38 -9.65 -13.35
C MET A 53 16.55 -8.94 -14.03
N LEU A 54 16.89 -7.72 -13.62
CA LEU A 54 18.01 -6.96 -14.17
C LEU A 54 19.33 -7.71 -13.97
N ILE A 55 19.57 -8.22 -12.76
CA ILE A 55 20.80 -8.96 -12.45
C ILE A 55 20.85 -10.29 -13.22
N GLY A 56 19.79 -11.09 -13.13
CA GLY A 56 19.75 -12.45 -13.69
C GLY A 56 19.65 -12.50 -15.21
N HIS A 57 18.99 -11.52 -15.82
CA HIS A 57 18.73 -11.48 -17.25
C HIS A 57 19.72 -10.62 -18.03
N ASN A 58 20.19 -9.50 -17.47
CA ASN A 58 21.07 -8.58 -18.19
C ASN A 58 22.51 -8.58 -17.65
N MET A 59 22.71 -8.34 -16.34
CA MET A 59 24.06 -8.13 -15.79
C MET A 59 24.92 -9.40 -15.82
N ILE A 60 24.42 -10.52 -15.30
CA ILE A 60 25.21 -11.77 -15.24
C ILE A 60 25.63 -12.24 -16.64
N PRO A 61 24.73 -12.34 -17.64
CA PRO A 61 25.13 -12.72 -18.99
C PRO A 61 26.15 -11.75 -19.59
N SER A 62 25.93 -10.43 -19.47
CA SER A 62 26.84 -9.40 -19.97
C SER A 62 28.25 -9.55 -19.38
N PHE A 63 28.36 -9.79 -18.07
CA PHE A 63 29.65 -9.95 -17.39
C PHE A 63 30.36 -11.28 -17.68
N ILE A 64 29.60 -12.34 -17.98
CA ILE A 64 30.19 -13.62 -18.43
C ILE A 64 30.77 -13.44 -19.84
N GLU A 65 30.03 -12.80 -20.73
CA GLU A 65 30.45 -12.56 -22.12
C GLU A 65 31.68 -11.66 -22.19
N SER A 66 31.73 -10.58 -21.38
CA SER A 66 32.89 -9.70 -21.27
C SER A 66 34.05 -10.26 -20.44
N ARG A 67 33.91 -11.49 -19.92
CA ARG A 67 34.89 -12.18 -19.06
C ARG A 67 35.23 -11.43 -17.76
N HIS A 68 34.33 -10.59 -17.26
CA HIS A 68 34.45 -9.97 -15.94
C HIS A 68 34.18 -10.95 -14.80
N ILE A 69 33.35 -11.97 -15.03
CA ILE A 69 33.07 -13.05 -14.06
C ILE A 69 33.15 -14.43 -14.71
N ALA A 70 33.38 -15.46 -13.89
CA ALA A 70 33.45 -16.84 -14.38
C ALA A 70 32.09 -17.37 -14.86
N ALA A 71 32.09 -18.23 -15.88
CA ALA A 71 30.88 -18.85 -16.42
C ALA A 71 30.07 -19.68 -15.39
N SER A 72 30.72 -20.12 -14.30
CA SER A 72 30.05 -20.82 -13.19
C SER A 72 28.95 -19.97 -12.52
N TRP A 73 29.08 -18.63 -12.55
CA TRP A 73 28.05 -17.71 -12.05
C TRP A 73 26.74 -17.81 -12.82
N GLY A 74 26.73 -18.33 -14.05
CA GLY A 74 25.50 -18.57 -14.80
C GLY A 74 24.51 -19.48 -14.08
N ARG A 75 24.98 -20.32 -13.14
CA ARG A 75 24.13 -21.22 -12.35
C ARG A 75 23.25 -20.52 -11.31
N ILE A 76 23.53 -19.26 -10.94
CA ILE A 76 22.70 -18.51 -9.99
C ILE A 76 21.43 -17.94 -10.65
N ARG A 77 21.39 -17.88 -11.99
CA ARG A 77 20.27 -17.28 -12.74
C ARG A 77 18.92 -17.91 -12.41
N PRO A 78 18.75 -19.26 -12.36
CA PRO A 78 17.49 -19.88 -11.96
C PRO A 78 17.04 -19.48 -10.55
N VAL A 79 17.98 -19.31 -9.62
CA VAL A 79 17.69 -18.87 -8.24
C VAL A 79 17.17 -17.43 -8.25
N LEU A 80 17.81 -16.53 -9.00
CA LEU A 80 17.34 -15.14 -9.17
C LEU A 80 15.96 -15.08 -9.82
N TYR A 81 15.68 -15.94 -10.81
CA TYR A 81 14.34 -16.03 -11.39
C TYR A 81 13.30 -16.57 -10.42
N GLY A 82 13.66 -17.54 -9.58
CA GLY A 82 12.80 -18.03 -8.49
C GLY A 82 12.42 -16.91 -7.53
N PHE A 83 13.39 -16.12 -7.07
CA PHE A 83 13.12 -14.95 -6.23
C PHE A 83 12.31 -13.89 -6.95
N ALA A 84 12.57 -13.63 -8.24
CA ALA A 84 11.78 -12.70 -9.02
C ALA A 84 10.29 -13.08 -9.04
N ILE A 85 9.97 -14.35 -9.31
CA ILE A 85 8.58 -14.84 -9.31
C ILE A 85 7.93 -14.65 -7.93
N ILE A 86 8.65 -14.99 -6.85
CA ILE A 86 8.15 -14.81 -5.48
C ILE A 86 7.86 -13.33 -5.19
N PHE A 87 8.79 -12.42 -5.49
CA PHE A 87 8.59 -11.00 -5.26
C PHE A 87 7.49 -10.41 -6.14
N PHE A 88 7.35 -10.88 -7.37
CA PHE A 88 6.23 -10.46 -8.22
C PHE A 88 4.87 -10.90 -7.64
N ALA A 89 4.77 -12.15 -7.18
CA ALA A 89 3.56 -12.65 -6.52
C ALA A 89 3.23 -11.85 -5.26
N LEU A 90 4.23 -11.52 -4.44
CA LEU A 90 4.05 -10.67 -3.25
C LEU A 90 3.62 -9.25 -3.62
N ALA A 91 4.19 -8.65 -4.68
CA ALA A 91 3.78 -7.33 -5.14
C ALA A 91 2.29 -7.33 -5.54
N VAL A 92 1.85 -8.30 -6.34
CA VAL A 92 0.44 -8.47 -6.72
C VAL A 92 -0.45 -8.66 -5.49
N PHE A 93 -0.03 -9.50 -4.54
CA PHE A 93 -0.76 -9.71 -3.29
C PHE A 93 -0.95 -8.39 -2.53
N PHE A 94 0.08 -7.58 -2.38
CA PHE A 94 -0.02 -6.30 -1.67
C PHE A 94 -0.82 -5.24 -2.43
N VAL A 95 -0.80 -5.24 -3.77
CA VAL A 95 -1.71 -4.40 -4.58
C VAL A 95 -3.16 -4.80 -4.31
N GLN A 96 -3.48 -6.10 -4.31
CA GLN A 96 -4.83 -6.58 -3.97
C GLN A 96 -5.24 -6.21 -2.53
N ARG A 97 -4.31 -6.25 -1.56
CA ARG A 97 -4.60 -5.78 -0.20
C ARG A 97 -4.88 -4.27 -0.17
N ALA A 98 -4.12 -3.48 -0.92
CA ALA A 98 -4.35 -2.05 -1.02
C ALA A 98 -5.76 -1.73 -1.57
N THR A 99 -6.23 -2.44 -2.59
CA THR A 99 -7.59 -2.21 -3.13
C THR A 99 -8.68 -2.54 -2.11
N VAL A 100 -8.48 -3.54 -1.25
CA VAL A 100 -9.42 -3.86 -0.16
C VAL A 100 -9.46 -2.73 0.87
N TYR A 101 -8.30 -2.23 1.30
CA TYR A 101 -8.24 -1.15 2.29
C TYR A 101 -8.61 0.23 1.74
N ALA A 102 -8.57 0.42 0.42
CA ALA A 102 -8.97 1.68 -0.21
C ALA A 102 -10.46 2.01 0.01
N GLY A 103 -11.28 1.04 0.43
CA GLY A 103 -12.66 1.27 0.84
C GLY A 103 -12.80 2.37 1.91
N VAL A 104 -11.84 2.46 2.84
CA VAL A 104 -11.83 3.50 3.89
C VAL A 104 -11.77 4.92 3.32
N LEU A 105 -11.26 5.09 2.09
CA LEU A 105 -11.17 6.40 1.46
C LEU A 105 -12.55 6.96 1.10
N ARG A 106 -13.56 6.10 0.87
CA ARG A 106 -14.94 6.55 0.58
C ARG A 106 -15.57 7.27 1.76
N ASP A 107 -15.14 6.97 2.98
CA ASP A 107 -15.64 7.61 4.18
C ASP A 107 -15.12 9.05 4.32
N PHE A 108 -13.99 9.38 3.68
CA PHE A 108 -13.34 10.71 3.75
C PHE A 108 -13.49 11.52 2.46
N TRP A 109 -13.43 10.86 1.31
CA TRP A 109 -13.54 11.44 -0.02
C TRP A 109 -14.62 10.66 -0.80
N PRO A 110 -15.90 11.04 -0.67
CA PRO A 110 -16.99 10.32 -1.33
C PRO A 110 -16.86 10.29 -2.87
N ASP A 111 -16.16 11.24 -3.47
CA ASP A 111 -15.93 11.33 -4.92
C ASP A 111 -14.65 10.60 -5.39
N TYR A 112 -14.08 9.71 -4.57
CA TYR A 112 -12.91 8.91 -4.95
C TYR A 112 -13.28 7.85 -6.01
N TRP A 113 -12.44 7.75 -7.05
CA TRP A 113 -12.77 7.08 -8.32
C TRP A 113 -12.17 5.67 -8.50
N ILE A 114 -11.39 5.18 -7.53
CA ILE A 114 -10.65 3.91 -7.62
C ILE A 114 -11.42 2.76 -6.94
#